data_AF-A0A6C7CJX7-F1
#
_entry.id   AF-A0A6C7CJX7-F1
#
_cell.length_a   1.000
_cell.length_b   1.000
_cell.length_c   1.000
_cell.angle_alpha   90.00
_cell.angle_beta   90.00
_cell.angle_gamma   90.00
#
_symmetry.space_group_name_H-M   'P 1'
#
loop_
_entity.id
_entity.type
_entity.pdbx_description
1 polymer ?
#
loop_
_entity_poly.entity_id
_entity_poly.type
_entity_poly.pdbx_seq_one_letter_code
_entity_poly.pdbx_strand_id
1 'polypeptide(L)' 'MELVCELWRNQTDDVIQFRQRIQELEAKLANPVLLPKTNGYWNEQEKAYEEAITLAKQRIRMAGFRCEGDE' A
#
# COMPACT_ATOMS: atom_id res chain seq x y z
N MET A 1 42.62 29.42 -8.23
CA MET A 1 41.98 28.99 -9.50
C MET A 1 41.60 27.52 -9.45
N GLU A 2 42.51 26.61 -9.11
CA GLU A 2 42.24 25.16 -9.08
C GLU A 2 41.13 24.72 -8.12
N LEU A 3 41.11 25.24 -6.88
CA LEU A 3 40.05 24.96 -5.88
C LEU A 3 38.64 25.32 -6.36
N VAL A 4 38.49 26.40 -7.13
CA VAL A 4 37.19 26.83 -7.66
C VAL A 4 36.77 25.88 -8.78
N CYS A 5 37.70 25.48 -9.66
CA CYS A 5 37.43 24.51 -10.72
C CYS A 5 37.04 23.13 -10.16
N GLU A 6 37.67 22.70 -9.07
CA GLU A 6 37.32 21.45 -8.38
C GLU A 6 35.95 21.52 -7.70
N LEU A 7 35.63 22.63 -7.04
CA LEU A 7 34.32 22.85 -6.43
C LEU A 7 33.20 22.80 -7.48
N TRP A 8 33.39 23.47 -8.61
CA TRP A 8 32.43 23.46 -9.72
C TRP A 8 32.28 22.08 -10.36
N ARG A 9 33.37 21.31 -10.47
CA ARG A 9 33.33 19.94 -10.98
C ARG A 9 32.53 19.04 -10.04
N ASN A 10 32.84 19.07 -8.74
CA ASN A 10 32.12 18.30 -7.72
C ASN A 10 30.63 18.65 -7.71
N GLN A 11 30.30 19.94 -7.76
CA GLN A 11 28.90 20.39 -7.81
C GLN A 11 28.17 19.91 -9.08
N THR A 12 28.88 19.82 -10.20
CA THR A 12 28.32 19.31 -11.46
C THR A 12 28.11 17.79 -11.39
N ASP A 13 29.05 17.05 -10.82
CA ASP A 13 28.96 15.61 -10.62
C ASP A 13 27.80 15.24 -9.69
N ASP A 14 27.61 16.00 -8.59
CA ASP A 14 26.48 15.83 -7.67
C ASP A 14 25.13 16.02 -8.40
N VAL A 15 25.01 17.06 -9.23
CA VAL A 15 23.79 17.32 -10.02
C VAL A 15 23.52 16.18 -11.01
N ILE A 16 24.56 15.62 -11.63
CA ILE A 16 24.42 14.48 -12.55
C ILE A 16 23.95 13.24 -11.79
N GLN A 17 24.53 12.95 -10.62
CA GLN A 17 24.13 11.84 -9.77
C GLN A 17 22.69 11.97 -9.28
N PHE A 18 22.26 13.18 -8.87
CA PHE A 18 20.88 13.42 -8.47
C PHE A 18 19.90 13.23 -9.64
N ARG A 19 20.25 13.67 -10.85
CA ARG A 19 19.41 13.45 -12.04
C ARG A 19 19.25 11.97 -12.37
N GLN A 20 20.34 11.20 -12.30
CA GLN A 20 20.29 9.74 -12.49
C GLN A 20 19.40 9.08 -11.42
N ARG A 21 19.54 9.49 -10.15
CA ARG A 21 18.73 8.97 -9.06
C ARG A 21 17.25 9.30 -9.20
N ILE A 22 16.92 10.50 -9.65
CA ILE A 22 15.54 10.92 -9.93
C ILE A 22 14.95 10.05 -11.05
N GLN A 23 15.68 9.86 -12.16
CA GLN A 23 15.21 9.00 -13.26
C GLN A 23 15.01 7.54 -12.83
N GLU A 24 15.89 6.99 -12.00
CA GLU A 24 15.71 5.67 -11.43
C GLU A 24 14.46 5.57 -10.54
N LEU A 25 14.19 6.59 -9.73
CA LEU A 25 13.02 6.63 -8.86
C LEU A 25 11.73 6.81 -9.67
N GLU A 26 11.74 7.67 -10.69
CA GLU A 26 10.64 7.84 -11.63
C GLU A 26 10.33 6.53 -12.37
N ALA A 27 11.34 5.79 -12.82
CA ALA A 27 11.15 4.49 -13.45
C ALA A 27 10.61 3.41 -12.48
N LYS A 28 11.02 3.46 -11.20
CA LYS A 28 10.47 2.60 -10.14
C LYS A 28 9.03 2.94 -9.78
N LEU A 29 8.66 4.22 -9.85
CA LEU A 29 7.29 4.69 -9.59
C LEU A 29 6.36 4.45 -10.78
N ALA A 30 6.87 4.59 -12.01
CA ALA A 30 6.14 4.38 -13.26
C ALA A 30 5.79 2.91 -13.50
N ASN A 31 6.52 1.98 -12.87
CA ASN A 31 6.08 0.61 -12.72
C ASN A 31 5.32 0.51 -11.40
N PRO A 32 3.98 0.72 -11.36
CA PRO A 32 3.24 0.43 -10.16
C PRO A 32 3.53 -1.03 -9.83
N VAL A 33 4.30 -1.25 -8.75
CA VAL A 33 4.30 -2.54 -8.07
C VAL A 33 2.82 -2.84 -7.94
N LEU A 34 2.37 -3.92 -8.56
CA LEU A 34 1.09 -4.52 -8.21
C LEU A 34 1.29 -4.89 -6.75
N LEU A 35 0.98 -3.96 -5.85
CA LEU A 35 0.68 -4.31 -4.48
C LEU A 35 -0.32 -5.44 -4.64
N PRO A 36 -0.10 -6.60 -3.99
CA PRO A 36 -1.14 -7.60 -3.93
C PRO A 36 -2.32 -6.87 -3.31
N LYS A 37 -3.22 -6.49 -4.20
CA LYS A 37 -4.61 -6.23 -4.00
C LYS A 37 -5.00 -6.49 -2.54
N THR A 38 -4.83 -5.51 -1.66
CA THR A 38 -5.90 -5.29 -0.67
C THR A 38 -7.06 -4.70 -1.48
N ASN A 39 -7.59 -5.48 -2.42
CA ASN A 39 -8.51 -5.07 -3.46
C ASN A 39 -9.93 -5.52 -3.10
N GLY A 40 -10.27 -5.36 -1.83
CA GLY A 40 -11.56 -5.77 -1.33
C GLY A 40 -11.84 -7.28 -1.43
N TYR A 41 -10.81 -8.12 -1.55
CA TYR A 41 -10.98 -9.56 -1.37
C TYR A 41 -10.49 -9.92 0.02
N TRP A 42 -11.43 -10.25 0.89
CA TRP A 42 -11.19 -10.89 2.17
C TRP A 42 -10.29 -12.10 1.96
N ASN A 43 -9.29 -12.29 2.83
CA ASN A 43 -8.55 -13.55 2.84
C ASN A 43 -9.51 -14.72 3.17
N GLU A 44 -9.15 -15.96 2.83
CA GLU A 44 -10.03 -17.12 3.07
C GLU A 44 -10.46 -17.25 4.53
N GLN A 45 -9.60 -16.83 5.46
CA GLN A 45 -9.86 -16.82 6.89
C GLN A 45 -10.92 -15.76 7.27
N GLU A 46 -10.82 -14.54 6.76
CA GLU A 46 -11.74 -13.42 6.99
C GLU A 46 -13.12 -13.73 6.42
N LYS A 47 -13.19 -14.35 5.25
CA LYS A 47 -14.45 -14.82 4.67
C LYS A 47 -15.11 -15.89 5.55
N ALA A 48 -14.33 -16.84 6.08
CA ALA A 48 -14.84 -17.84 7.01
C ALA A 48 -15.36 -17.21 8.32
N TYR A 49 -14.69 -16.17 8.82
CA TYR A 49 -15.18 -15.42 9.98
C TYR A 49 -16.47 -14.66 9.68
N GLU A 50 -16.59 -14.01 8.52
CA GLU A 50 -17.81 -13.30 8.12
C GLU A 50 -19.01 -14.25 7.96
N GLU A 51 -18.80 -15.41 7.34
CA GLU A 51 -19.82 -16.46 7.22
C GLU A 51 -20.24 -17.01 8.59
N ALA A 52 -19.28 -17.25 9.49
CA ALA A 52 -19.56 -17.72 10.85
C ALA A 52 -20.37 -16.70 11.65
N ILE A 53 -20.02 -15.41 11.55
CA ILE A 53 -20.76 -14.31 12.20
C ILE A 53 -22.17 -14.21 11.63
N THR A 54 -22.33 -14.30 10.31
CA THR A 54 -23.65 -14.26 9.65
C THR A 54 -24.54 -15.42 10.12
N LEU A 55 -23.99 -16.63 10.17
CA LEU A 55 -24.71 -17.81 10.65
C LEU A 55 -25.12 -17.65 12.12
N ALA A 56 -24.23 -17.12 12.97
CA ALA A 56 -24.53 -16.86 14.37
C ALA A 56 -25.67 -15.84 14.52
N LYS A 57 -25.64 -14.73 13.79
CA LYS A 57 -26.73 -13.73 13.77
C LYS A 57 -28.06 -14.33 13.32
N GLN A 58 -28.07 -15.15 12.27
CA GLN A 58 -29.27 -15.86 11.82
C GLN A 58 -29.83 -16.78 12.90
N ARG A 59 -28.98 -17.53 13.61
CA ARG A 59 -29.41 -18.41 14.70
C ARG A 59 -29.97 -17.65 15.89
N ILE A 60 -29.35 -16.53 16.27
CA ILE A 60 -29.84 -15.63 17.32
C ILE A 60 -31.23 -15.10 16.96
N ARG A 61 -31.40 -14.67 15.70
CA ARG A 61 -32.71 -14.20 15.17
C ARG A 61 -33.77 -15.30 15.15
N MET A 62 -33.43 -16.51 14.71
CA MET A 62 -34.35 -17.67 14.75
C MET A 62 -34.72 -18.07 16.18
N ALA A 63 -33.82 -17.89 17.14
CA ALA A 63 -34.08 -18.12 18.56
C ALA A 63 -34.92 -17.00 19.21
N GLY A 64 -35.35 -15.99 18.46
CA GLY A 64 -36.21 -14.90 18.94
C GLY A 64 -35.47 -13.77 19.66
N PHE A 65 -34.14 -13.78 19.64
CA PHE A 65 -33.31 -12.71 20.20
C PHE A 65 -32.91 -11.72 19.09
N ARG A 66 -32.84 -10.43 19.43
CA ARG A 66 -32.36 -9.39 18.50
C ARG A 66 -30.86 -9.22 18.65
N CYS A 67 -30.14 -9.05 17.54
CA CYS A 67 -28.75 -8.64 17.57
C CYS A 67 -28.67 -7.12 17.74
N GLU A 68 -27.77 -6.63 18.60
CA GLU A 68 -27.52 -5.19 18.71
C GLU A 68 -27.03 -4.65 17.35
N GLY A 69 -27.70 -3.59 16.85
CA GLY A 69 -27.39 -2.95 15.56
C GLY A 69 -28.28 -3.35 14.36
N ASP A 70 -29.37 -4.09 14.58
CA ASP A 70 -30.43 -4.28 13.57
C ASP A 70 -31.27 -2.99 13.45
N GLU A 71 -30.75 -1.96 12.77
CA GLU A 71 -31.56 -0.89 12.15
C GLU A 71 -31.96 -1.27 10.71
#